data_AF-A0AAU8LFX5-F1
#
_entry.id   AF-A0AAU8LFX5-F1
#
_cell.length_a   1.000
_cell.length_b   1.000
_cell.length_c   1.000
_cell.angle_alpha   90.00
_cell.angle_beta   90.00
_cell.angle_gamma   90.00
#
_symmetry.space_group_name_H-M   'P 1'
#
loop_
_entity.id
_entity.type
_entity.pdbx_description
1 polymer ?
#
loop_
_entity_poly.entity_id
_entity_poly.type
_entity_poly.pdbx_seq_one_letter_code
_entity_poly.pdbx_strand_id
1 'polypeptide(L)'
;MSEKNLDPSTGQFIDPMFAVMIAAAVGETIVVWVKQGDIPNFFTLTVVIVGYVNLLLSWFGYHKSVLKRPIRGSLRFVVTVVLLPLYLLTVVLATKPFYCVALTYAAIFFLWSFWERLKYREYLVEESFLGLQCTPYNIMVYLAAAYVALAEFIPPSIGSILPDWFFSLANPLGLAMIVCAIVVLRAQKSSKNSDTPISKIFSQIKILLFGGPADV
;
A
#
# COMPACT_ATOMS: atom_id res chain seq x y z
N MET A 1 -25.30 -20.78 -23.38
CA MET A 1 -24.79 -20.35 -22.06
C MET A 1 -23.31 -20.70 -22.06
N SER A 2 -22.43 -19.74 -22.39
CA SER A 2 -21.00 -20.00 -22.56
C SER A 2 -20.33 -20.05 -21.19
N GLU A 3 -19.87 -21.23 -20.79
CA GLU A 3 -18.85 -21.39 -19.77
C GLU A 3 -17.62 -20.60 -20.22
N LYS A 4 -17.45 -19.39 -19.65
CA LYS A 4 -16.17 -18.71 -19.73
C LYS A 4 -15.19 -19.55 -18.93
N ASN A 5 -14.33 -20.27 -19.63
CA ASN A 5 -13.05 -20.79 -19.15
C ASN A 5 -12.37 -19.68 -18.34
N LEU A 6 -12.55 -19.72 -17.02
CA LEU A 6 -11.75 -18.95 -16.08
C LEU A 6 -10.38 -19.60 -16.11
N ASP A 7 -9.41 -18.92 -16.72
CA ASP A 7 -8.05 -19.42 -16.79
C ASP A 7 -7.44 -19.43 -15.37
N PRO A 8 -7.23 -20.61 -14.75
CA PRO A 8 -6.65 -20.71 -13.41
C PRO A 8 -5.19 -20.25 -13.39
N SER A 9 -4.55 -20.07 -14.55
CA SER A 9 -3.14 -19.66 -14.66
C SER A 9 -2.88 -18.22 -14.19
N THR A 10 -3.87 -17.33 -14.31
CA THR A 10 -3.67 -15.89 -14.00
C THR A 10 -3.52 -15.64 -12.49
N GLY A 11 -4.21 -16.44 -11.67
CA GLY A 11 -3.99 -16.44 -10.22
C GLY A 11 -2.64 -17.03 -9.83
N GLN A 12 -2.23 -18.10 -10.51
CA GLN A 12 -0.97 -18.81 -10.26
C GLN A 12 0.28 -17.99 -10.61
N PHE A 13 0.20 -17.04 -11.52
CA PHE A 13 1.35 -16.20 -11.91
C PHE A 13 1.66 -15.08 -10.90
N ILE A 14 0.65 -14.55 -10.21
CA ILE A 14 0.83 -13.41 -9.31
C ILE A 14 1.54 -13.81 -8.01
N ASP A 15 1.35 -15.04 -7.52
CA ASP A 15 1.96 -15.49 -6.26
C ASP A 15 3.49 -15.59 -6.33
N PRO A 16 4.08 -16.21 -7.38
CA PRO A 16 5.52 -16.13 -7.62
C PRO A 16 6.02 -14.69 -7.75
N MET A 17 5.26 -13.79 -8.38
CA MET A 17 5.68 -12.39 -8.47
C MET A 17 5.73 -11.71 -7.11
N PHE A 18 4.74 -11.91 -6.23
CA PHE A 18 4.80 -11.39 -4.86
C PHE A 18 6.00 -11.95 -4.12
N ALA A 19 6.28 -13.25 -4.21
CA ALA A 19 7.45 -13.86 -3.60
C ALA A 19 8.76 -13.25 -4.12
N VAL A 20 8.88 -13.04 -5.43
CA VAL A 20 10.05 -12.38 -6.05
C VAL A 20 10.18 -10.93 -5.57
N MET A 21 9.08 -10.17 -5.48
CA MET A 21 9.12 -8.80 -4.96
C MET A 21 9.54 -8.75 -3.48
N ILE A 22 9.07 -9.68 -2.65
CA ILE A 22 9.48 -9.78 -1.24
C ILE A 22 10.96 -10.11 -1.15
N ALA A 23 11.43 -11.11 -1.89
CA ALA A 23 12.84 -11.49 -1.91
C ALA A 23 13.73 -10.35 -2.39
N ALA A 24 13.32 -9.63 -3.45
CA ALA A 24 14.01 -8.44 -3.95
C ALA A 24 14.04 -7.33 -2.89
N ALA A 25 12.93 -7.06 -2.21
CA ALA A 25 12.88 -6.08 -1.13
C ALA A 25 13.88 -6.42 0.00
N VAL A 26 13.95 -7.70 0.40
CA VAL A 26 14.90 -8.18 1.43
C VAL A 26 16.33 -8.03 0.96
N GLY A 27 16.59 -8.35 -0.31
CA GLY A 27 17.88 -8.18 -0.95
C GLY A 27 18.37 -6.73 -0.97
N GLU A 28 17.48 -5.79 -1.29
CA GLU A 28 17.80 -4.35 -1.40
C GLU A 28 17.85 -3.61 -0.05
N THR A 29 17.35 -4.23 1.03
CA THR A 29 17.32 -3.60 2.36
C THR A 29 18.12 -4.39 3.38
N ILE A 30 17.52 -5.41 3.99
CA ILE A 30 18.08 -6.16 5.13
C ILE A 30 19.47 -6.71 4.79
N VAL A 31 19.62 -7.32 3.60
CA VAL A 31 20.90 -7.91 3.19
C VAL A 31 21.96 -6.84 2.97
N VAL A 32 21.60 -5.70 2.38
CA VAL A 32 22.51 -4.56 2.17
C VAL A 32 22.97 -3.98 3.50
N TRP A 33 22.05 -3.72 4.43
CA TRP A 33 22.37 -3.17 5.76
C TRP A 33 23.31 -4.07 6.54
N VAL A 34 23.06 -5.38 6.54
CA VAL A 34 23.93 -6.36 7.22
C VAL A 34 25.31 -6.43 6.56
N LYS A 35 25.38 -6.47 5.23
CA LYS A 35 26.67 -6.56 4.51
C LYS A 35 27.52 -5.31 4.65
N GLN A 36 26.89 -4.14 4.69
CA GLN A 36 27.59 -2.85 4.76
C GLN A 36 27.81 -2.38 6.19
N GLY A 37 27.19 -3.01 7.19
CA GLY A 37 27.23 -2.56 8.58
C GLY A 37 26.48 -1.25 8.81
N ASP A 38 25.68 -0.80 7.84
CA ASP A 38 24.96 0.47 7.88
C ASP A 38 23.54 0.24 8.39
N ILE A 39 23.39 0.24 9.72
CA ILE A 39 22.10 0.07 10.37
C ILE A 39 21.28 1.35 10.16
N PRO A 40 20.08 1.28 9.55
CA PRO A 40 19.28 2.46 9.27
C PRO A 40 18.82 3.16 10.55
N ASN A 41 18.62 4.47 10.46
CA ASN A 41 17.98 5.23 11.53
C ASN A 41 16.52 4.77 11.75
N PHE A 42 15.96 5.14 12.90
CA PHE A 42 14.61 4.72 13.30
C PHE A 42 13.52 5.10 12.28
N PHE A 43 13.62 6.28 11.66
CA PHE A 43 12.65 6.73 10.66
C PHE A 43 12.68 5.83 9.42
N THR A 44 13.88 5.59 8.87
CA THR A 44 14.10 4.73 7.70
C THR A 44 13.66 3.29 7.98
N LEU A 45 13.97 2.77 9.16
CA LEU A 45 13.51 1.46 9.61
C LEU A 45 11.97 1.40 9.63
N THR A 46 11.31 2.44 10.14
CA THR A 46 9.84 2.50 10.17
C THR A 46 9.25 2.55 8.77
N VAL A 47 9.83 3.34 7.86
CA VAL A 47 9.40 3.40 6.44
C VAL A 47 9.48 2.01 5.79
N VAL A 48 10.58 1.29 6.00
CA VAL A 48 10.75 -0.07 5.45
C VAL A 48 9.73 -1.04 6.04
N ILE A 49 9.51 -1.02 7.36
CA ILE A 49 8.49 -1.87 8.00
C ILE A 49 7.10 -1.60 7.41
N VAL A 50 6.72 -0.33 7.25
CA VAL A 50 5.43 0.06 6.66
C VAL A 50 5.34 -0.38 5.20
N GLY A 51 6.43 -0.30 4.44
CA GLY A 51 6.54 -0.84 3.07
C GLY A 51 6.25 -2.33 3.01
N TYR A 52 6.93 -3.14 3.82
CA TYR A 52 6.72 -4.58 3.91
C TYR A 52 5.29 -4.94 4.34
N VAL A 53 4.81 -4.31 5.41
CA VAL A 53 3.46 -4.56 5.92
C VAL A 53 2.43 -4.24 4.84
N ASN A 54 2.59 -3.12 4.11
CA ASN A 54 1.66 -2.78 3.04
C ASN A 54 1.72 -3.76 1.86
N LEU A 55 2.92 -4.22 1.48
CA LEU A 55 3.12 -5.24 0.45
C LEU A 55 2.42 -6.55 0.83
N LEU A 56 2.64 -7.06 2.05
CA LEU A 56 2.00 -8.29 2.54
C LEU A 56 0.48 -8.15 2.65
N LEU A 57 -0.01 -7.03 3.17
CA LEU A 57 -1.46 -6.77 3.24
C LEU A 57 -2.09 -6.59 1.86
N SER A 58 -1.34 -6.10 0.88
CA SER A 58 -1.76 -6.06 -0.52
C SER A 58 -1.90 -7.46 -1.09
N TRP A 59 -0.92 -8.32 -0.84
CA TRP A 59 -0.94 -9.73 -1.26
C TRP A 59 -2.16 -10.47 -0.70
N PHE A 60 -2.40 -10.40 0.61
CA PHE A 60 -3.58 -11.00 1.23
C PHE A 60 -4.89 -10.39 0.71
N GLY A 61 -4.93 -9.07 0.53
CA GLY A 61 -6.08 -8.37 -0.02
C GLY A 61 -6.41 -8.79 -1.45
N TYR A 62 -5.39 -9.01 -2.27
CA TYR A 62 -5.51 -9.50 -3.64
C TYR A 62 -6.15 -10.90 -3.65
N HIS A 63 -5.60 -11.86 -2.91
CA HIS A 63 -6.16 -13.21 -2.82
C HIS A 63 -7.63 -13.20 -2.37
N LYS A 64 -7.93 -12.50 -1.27
CA LYS A 64 -9.31 -12.39 -0.78
C LYS A 64 -10.23 -11.80 -1.83
N SER A 65 -9.80 -10.78 -2.57
CA SER A 65 -10.62 -10.17 -3.61
C SER A 65 -10.80 -11.06 -4.84
N VAL A 66 -9.78 -11.80 -5.26
CA VAL A 66 -9.85 -12.72 -6.42
C VAL A 66 -10.68 -13.95 -6.10
N LEU A 67 -10.56 -14.52 -4.90
CA LEU A 67 -11.40 -15.62 -4.43
C LEU A 67 -12.89 -15.25 -4.43
N LYS A 68 -13.23 -14.03 -3.96
CA LYS A 68 -14.61 -13.55 -3.93
C LYS A 68 -15.13 -13.13 -5.31
N ARG A 69 -14.27 -12.52 -6.13
CA ARG A 69 -14.61 -12.03 -7.47
C ARG A 69 -13.46 -12.34 -8.43
N PRO A 70 -13.48 -13.50 -9.11
CA PRO A 70 -12.44 -13.89 -10.05
C PRO A 70 -12.16 -12.83 -11.12
N ILE A 71 -10.92 -12.79 -11.62
CA ILE A 71 -10.53 -11.83 -12.67
C ILE A 71 -11.26 -12.21 -13.96
N ARG A 72 -11.99 -11.27 -14.57
CA ARG A 72 -12.65 -11.48 -15.88
C ARG A 72 -11.98 -10.70 -17.02
N GLY A 73 -11.26 -9.62 -16.70
CA GLY A 73 -10.59 -8.75 -17.67
C GLY A 73 -9.08 -8.71 -17.49
N SER A 74 -8.36 -8.64 -18.61
CA SER A 74 -6.90 -8.53 -18.65
C SER A 74 -6.39 -7.23 -18.01
N LEU A 75 -7.14 -6.14 -18.11
CA LEU A 75 -6.74 -4.83 -17.56
C LEU A 75 -6.52 -4.89 -16.04
N ARG A 76 -7.35 -5.64 -15.31
CA ARG A 76 -7.21 -5.78 -13.85
C ARG A 76 -5.91 -6.49 -13.48
N PHE A 77 -5.52 -7.49 -14.28
CA PHE A 77 -4.24 -8.17 -14.15
C PHE A 77 -3.06 -7.25 -14.46
N VAL A 78 -3.12 -6.47 -15.55
CA VAL A 78 -2.05 -5.49 -15.89
C VAL A 78 -1.83 -4.50 -14.75
N VAL A 79 -2.90 -3.97 -14.16
CA VAL A 79 -2.78 -3.05 -13.02
C VAL A 79 -2.15 -3.74 -11.80
N THR A 80 -2.46 -5.02 -11.53
CA THR A 80 -1.78 -5.79 -10.47
C THR A 80 -0.28 -5.93 -10.76
N VAL A 81 0.10 -6.24 -12.00
CA VAL A 81 1.51 -6.34 -12.44
C VAL A 81 2.25 -5.02 -12.25
N VAL A 82 1.61 -3.88 -12.51
CA VAL A 82 2.20 -2.54 -12.30
C VAL A 82 2.26 -2.16 -10.81
N LEU A 83 1.29 -2.57 -10.01
CA LEU A 83 1.27 -2.28 -8.57
C LEU A 83 2.42 -2.96 -7.80
N LEU A 84 2.79 -4.18 -8.19
CA LEU A 84 3.86 -4.96 -7.57
C LEU A 84 5.22 -4.23 -7.46
N PRO A 85 5.82 -3.72 -8.55
CA PRO A 85 7.06 -2.97 -8.48
C PRO A 85 6.90 -1.65 -7.72
N LEU A 86 5.71 -1.03 -7.70
CA LEU A 86 5.49 0.16 -6.87
C LEU A 86 5.54 -0.18 -5.38
N TYR A 87 4.98 -1.33 -4.95
CA TYR A 87 5.16 -1.79 -3.58
C TYR A 87 6.63 -2.01 -3.24
N LEU A 88 7.40 -2.65 -4.13
CA LEU A 88 8.85 -2.79 -3.96
C LEU A 88 9.55 -1.43 -3.84
N LEU A 89 9.19 -0.46 -4.70
CA LEU A 89 9.76 0.89 -4.66
C LEU A 89 9.52 1.59 -3.32
N THR A 90 8.40 1.36 -2.62
CA THR A 90 8.21 1.94 -1.27
C THR A 90 9.27 1.48 -0.26
N VAL A 91 9.82 0.28 -0.45
CA VAL A 91 10.89 -0.29 0.40
C VAL A 91 12.27 0.17 -0.09
N VAL A 92 12.54 0.10 -1.40
CA VAL A 92 13.84 0.46 -1.99
C VAL A 92 14.14 1.95 -1.84
N LEU A 93 13.12 2.81 -1.92
CA LEU A 93 13.27 4.27 -1.79
C LEU A 93 13.37 4.73 -0.33
N ALA A 94 13.42 3.84 0.66
CA ALA A 94 13.46 4.24 2.06
C ALA A 94 14.69 5.08 2.45
N THR A 95 15.80 4.95 1.71
CA THR A 95 17.02 5.76 1.90
C THR A 95 17.03 7.06 1.08
N LYS A 96 16.00 7.29 0.25
CA LYS A 96 15.82 8.52 -0.52
C LYS A 96 14.99 9.53 0.28
N PRO A 97 14.93 10.80 -0.15
CA PRO A 97 14.05 11.79 0.46
C PRO A 97 12.62 11.25 0.56
N PHE A 98 11.99 11.47 1.71
CA PHE A 98 10.72 10.81 2.04
C PHE A 98 9.58 11.19 1.08
N TYR A 99 9.64 12.35 0.42
CA TYR A 99 8.66 12.74 -0.59
C TYR A 99 8.57 11.71 -1.74
N CYS A 100 9.67 11.06 -2.13
CA CYS A 100 9.67 10.00 -3.15
C CYS A 100 8.82 8.80 -2.72
N VAL A 101 8.95 8.40 -1.45
CA VAL A 101 8.17 7.32 -0.87
C VAL A 101 6.69 7.72 -0.78
N ALA A 102 6.39 8.93 -0.31
CA ALA A 102 5.03 9.44 -0.20
C ALA A 102 4.32 9.55 -1.56
N LEU A 103 5.01 10.01 -2.61
CA LEU A 103 4.50 10.02 -3.98
C LEU A 103 4.27 8.61 -4.52
N THR A 104 5.13 7.65 -4.18
CA THR A 104 4.93 6.24 -4.54
C THR A 104 3.67 5.68 -3.89
N TYR A 105 3.42 5.98 -2.61
CA TYR A 105 2.15 5.63 -1.94
C TYR A 105 0.94 6.29 -2.61
N ALA A 106 1.04 7.56 -3.01
CA ALA A 106 -0.03 8.23 -3.75
C ALA A 106 -0.33 7.51 -5.08
N ALA A 107 0.71 7.11 -5.83
CA ALA A 107 0.54 6.33 -7.06
C ALA A 107 -0.10 4.96 -6.80
N ILE A 108 0.30 4.26 -5.72
CA ILE A 108 -0.30 2.99 -5.30
C ILE A 108 -1.79 3.16 -5.00
N PHE A 109 -2.16 4.16 -4.20
CA PHE A 109 -3.55 4.39 -3.81
C PHE A 109 -4.42 4.79 -5.03
N PHE A 110 -3.87 5.61 -5.93
CA PHE A 110 -4.52 5.94 -7.19
C PHE A 110 -4.78 4.70 -8.06
N LEU A 111 -3.75 3.88 -8.30
CA LEU A 111 -3.85 2.66 -9.09
C LEU A 111 -4.72 1.60 -8.43
N TRP A 112 -4.73 1.53 -7.10
CA TRP A 112 -5.63 0.67 -6.36
C TRP A 112 -7.10 1.06 -6.59
N SER A 113 -7.44 2.34 -6.55
CA SER A 113 -8.78 2.81 -6.90
C SER A 113 -9.13 2.55 -8.37
N PHE A 114 -8.14 2.64 -9.27
CA PHE A 114 -8.32 2.26 -10.66
C PHE A 114 -8.59 0.75 -10.81
N TRP A 115 -7.86 -0.08 -10.08
CA TRP A 115 -8.08 -1.52 -10.00
C TRP A 115 -9.49 -1.87 -9.48
N GLU A 116 -9.94 -1.20 -8.43
CA GLU A 116 -11.32 -1.35 -7.92
C GLU A 116 -12.36 -0.90 -8.94
N ARG A 117 -12.13 0.20 -9.66
CA ARG A 117 -13.02 0.67 -10.74
C ARG A 117 -13.14 -0.37 -11.84
N LEU A 118 -12.03 -0.98 -12.27
CA LEU A 118 -12.04 -2.05 -13.26
C LEU A 118 -12.85 -3.26 -12.76
N LYS A 119 -12.66 -3.64 -11.49
CA LYS A 119 -13.47 -4.69 -10.86
C LYS A 119 -14.96 -4.34 -10.87
N TYR A 120 -15.36 -3.11 -10.58
CA TYR A 120 -16.78 -2.73 -10.65
C TYR A 120 -17.34 -2.77 -12.07
N ARG A 121 -16.55 -2.36 -13.07
CA ARG A 121 -16.95 -2.47 -14.49
C ARG A 121 -17.14 -3.92 -14.95
N GLU A 122 -16.26 -4.83 -14.54
CA GLU A 122 -16.36 -6.27 -14.88
C GLU A 122 -17.66 -6.93 -14.38
N TYR A 123 -18.25 -6.36 -13.32
CA TYR A 123 -19.45 -6.87 -12.67
C TYR A 123 -20.66 -5.92 -12.81
N LEU A 124 -20.59 -4.94 -13.73
CA LEU A 124 -21.67 -3.99 -14.03
C LEU A 124 -22.22 -3.24 -12.80
N VAL A 125 -21.36 -3.00 -11.81
CA VAL A 125 -21.70 -2.18 -10.65
C VAL A 125 -21.31 -0.74 -10.94
N GLU A 126 -22.27 0.17 -10.80
CA GLU A 126 -22.03 1.60 -10.98
C GLU A 126 -21.34 2.16 -9.74
N GLU A 127 -20.03 2.37 -9.86
CA GLU A 127 -19.22 3.09 -8.89
C GLU A 127 -18.40 4.14 -9.62
N SER A 128 -18.46 5.38 -9.12
CA SER A 128 -17.75 6.49 -9.73
C SER A 128 -16.27 6.42 -9.38
N PHE A 129 -15.39 6.61 -10.38
CA PHE A 129 -13.95 6.62 -10.13
C PHE A 129 -13.55 7.77 -9.21
N LEU A 130 -14.18 8.95 -9.38
CA LEU A 130 -13.97 10.10 -8.52
C LEU A 130 -14.41 9.82 -7.08
N GLY A 131 -15.53 9.10 -6.88
CA GLY A 131 -15.95 8.67 -5.55
C GLY A 131 -14.91 7.78 -4.87
N LEU A 132 -14.26 6.87 -5.62
CA LEU A 132 -13.15 6.08 -5.11
C LEU A 132 -11.92 6.94 -4.78
N GLN A 133 -11.59 7.92 -5.63
CA GLN A 133 -10.47 8.85 -5.39
C GLN A 133 -10.69 9.77 -4.17
N CYS A 134 -11.94 10.17 -3.91
CA CYS A 134 -12.32 11.00 -2.77
C CYS A 134 -12.61 10.18 -1.49
N THR A 135 -12.24 8.90 -1.45
CA THR A 135 -12.31 8.13 -0.20
C THR A 135 -11.32 8.70 0.84
N PRO A 136 -11.65 8.63 2.15
CA PRO A 136 -10.86 9.31 3.18
C PRO A 136 -9.40 8.85 3.20
N TYR A 137 -9.14 7.55 3.00
CA TYR A 137 -7.78 7.02 2.99
C TYR A 137 -6.96 7.51 1.77
N ASN A 138 -7.58 7.69 0.59
CA ASN A 138 -6.88 8.26 -0.56
C ASN A 138 -6.56 9.74 -0.33
N ILE A 139 -7.52 10.52 0.17
CA ILE A 139 -7.32 11.93 0.49
C ILE A 139 -6.19 12.08 1.51
N MET A 140 -6.14 11.23 2.55
CA MET A 140 -5.05 11.25 3.53
C MET A 140 -3.67 11.04 2.89
N VAL A 141 -3.54 10.07 1.98
CA VAL A 141 -2.26 9.82 1.29
C VAL A 141 -1.90 10.97 0.36
N TYR A 142 -2.87 11.55 -0.37
CA TYR A 142 -2.62 12.68 -1.26
C TYR A 142 -2.21 13.94 -0.50
N LEU A 143 -2.88 14.22 0.62
CA LEU A 143 -2.50 15.33 1.50
C LEU A 143 -1.11 15.10 2.10
N ALA A 144 -0.82 13.88 2.56
CA ALA A 144 0.51 13.54 3.09
C ALA A 144 1.60 13.73 2.03
N ALA A 145 1.40 13.22 0.82
CA ALA A 145 2.35 13.36 -0.28
C ALA A 145 2.53 14.82 -0.71
N ALA A 146 1.44 15.57 -0.84
CA ALA A 146 1.48 16.99 -1.18
C ALA A 146 2.19 17.80 -0.08
N TYR A 147 1.88 17.54 1.20
CA TYR A 147 2.50 18.23 2.32
C TYR A 147 4.01 17.99 2.39
N VAL A 148 4.44 16.72 2.30
CA VAL A 148 5.88 16.37 2.32
C VAL A 148 6.60 16.95 1.10
N ALA A 149 6.00 16.88 -0.09
CA ALA A 149 6.60 17.47 -1.29
C ALA A 149 6.69 19.00 -1.19
N LEU A 150 5.64 19.67 -0.71
CA LEU A 150 5.66 21.12 -0.50
C LEU A 150 6.75 21.51 0.50
N ALA A 151 6.86 20.81 1.63
CA ALA A 151 7.89 21.08 2.62
C ALA A 151 9.31 20.96 2.05
N GLU A 152 9.55 20.01 1.13
CA GLU A 152 10.84 19.82 0.47
C GLU A 152 11.15 20.90 -0.60
N PHE A 153 10.14 21.30 -1.38
CA PHE A 153 10.33 22.18 -2.54
C PHE A 153 10.06 23.67 -2.27
N ILE A 154 9.62 24.04 -1.06
CA ILE A 154 9.44 25.45 -0.70
C ILE A 154 10.80 26.15 -0.64
N PRO A 155 11.00 27.27 -1.38
CA PRO A 155 12.24 28.03 -1.34
C PRO A 155 12.54 28.60 0.05
N PRO A 156 13.83 28.72 0.44
CA PRO A 156 14.24 29.30 1.72
C PRO A 156 13.72 30.73 1.94
N SER A 157 13.49 31.49 0.86
CA SER A 157 12.97 32.85 0.90
C SER A 157 11.52 32.94 1.40
N ILE A 158 10.74 31.87 1.28
CA ILE A 158 9.38 31.76 1.83
C ILE A 158 9.41 31.04 3.18
N GLY A 159 10.44 30.23 3.42
CA GLY A 159 10.66 29.53 4.68
C GLY A 159 10.68 30.45 5.91
N SER A 160 11.13 31.70 5.79
CA SER A 160 11.13 32.67 6.91
C SER A 160 9.74 33.08 7.39
N ILE A 161 8.68 32.77 6.65
CA ILE A 161 7.28 33.07 7.03
C ILE A 161 6.67 31.89 7.79
N LEU A 162 7.13 30.66 7.52
CA LEU A 162 6.59 29.45 8.12
C LEU A 162 7.42 29.02 9.33
N PRO A 163 6.81 28.47 10.39
CA PRO A 163 7.56 28.00 11.54
C PRO A 163 8.46 26.80 11.22
N ASP A 164 9.64 26.69 11.84
CA ASP A 164 10.58 25.56 11.65
C ASP A 164 9.97 24.18 11.98
N TRP A 165 9.00 24.14 12.89
CA TRP A 165 8.30 22.90 13.24
C TRP A 165 7.48 22.36 12.05
N PHE A 166 7.04 23.21 11.12
CA PHE A 166 6.31 22.80 9.91
C PHE A 166 7.21 21.90 9.04
N PHE A 167 8.43 22.34 8.77
CA PHE A 167 9.38 21.60 7.94
C PHE A 167 9.91 20.34 8.65
N SER A 168 10.28 20.45 9.93
CA SER A 168 10.83 19.31 10.68
C SER A 168 9.81 18.20 10.95
N LEU A 169 8.52 18.52 11.09
CA LEU A 169 7.46 17.53 11.29
C LEU A 169 6.86 17.00 9.99
N ALA A 170 7.25 17.51 8.81
CA ALA A 170 6.67 17.09 7.53
C ALA A 170 6.77 15.57 7.30
N ASN A 171 7.97 15.03 7.45
CA ASN A 171 8.24 13.60 7.25
C ASN A 171 7.51 12.68 8.26
N PRO A 172 7.63 12.87 9.59
CA PRO A 172 6.95 12.00 10.55
C PRO A 172 5.42 12.11 10.47
N LEU A 173 4.86 13.31 10.24
CA LEU A 173 3.41 13.46 10.06
C LEU A 173 2.94 12.81 8.76
N GLY A 174 3.68 12.99 7.66
CA GLY A 174 3.37 12.33 6.39
C GLY A 174 3.37 10.81 6.52
N LEU A 175 4.36 10.23 7.20
CA LEU A 175 4.42 8.80 7.48
C LEU A 175 3.24 8.34 8.35
N ALA A 176 2.93 9.06 9.43
CA ALA A 176 1.80 8.74 10.29
C ALA A 176 0.47 8.76 9.52
N MET A 177 0.24 9.76 8.66
CA MET A 177 -0.94 9.84 7.82
C MET A 177 -1.05 8.67 6.83
N ILE A 178 0.07 8.28 6.20
CA ILE A 178 0.11 7.13 5.29
C ILE A 178 -0.19 5.82 6.04
N VAL A 179 0.39 5.62 7.22
CA VAL A 179 0.12 4.45 8.07
C VAL A 179 -1.36 4.40 8.45
N CYS A 180 -1.92 5.52 8.92
CA CYS A 180 -3.34 5.62 9.23
C CYS A 180 -4.21 5.32 8.01
N ALA A 181 -3.87 5.84 6.83
CA ALA A 181 -4.60 5.56 5.60
C ALA A 181 -4.59 4.07 5.22
N ILE A 182 -3.43 3.40 5.34
CA ILE A 182 -3.32 1.95 5.12
C ILE A 182 -4.22 1.20 6.11
N VAL A 183 -4.15 1.53 7.40
CA VAL A 183 -4.97 0.88 8.44
C VAL A 183 -6.47 1.09 8.17
N VAL A 184 -6.89 2.32 7.87
CA VAL A 184 -8.29 2.66 7.56
C VAL A 184 -8.78 1.90 6.32
N LEU A 185 -7.98 1.87 5.24
CA LEU A 185 -8.31 1.12 4.03
C LEU A 185 -8.56 -0.36 4.34
N ARG A 186 -7.66 -0.98 5.12
CA ARG A 186 -7.77 -2.41 5.47
C ARG A 186 -8.94 -2.67 6.41
N ALA A 187 -9.17 -1.79 7.37
CA ALA A 187 -10.31 -1.90 8.28
C ALA A 187 -11.66 -1.82 7.55
N GLN A 188 -11.82 -0.85 6.64
CA GLN A 188 -13.03 -0.70 5.84
C GLN A 188 -13.27 -1.89 4.91
N LYS A 189 -12.22 -2.41 4.25
CA LYS A 189 -12.34 -3.60 3.39
C LYS A 189 -12.60 -4.88 4.19
N SER A 190 -12.17 -4.96 5.45
CA SER A 190 -12.50 -6.08 6.32
C SER A 190 -13.97 -6.02 6.76
N SER A 191 -14.43 -4.86 7.26
CA SER A 191 -15.81 -4.65 7.72
C SER A 191 -16.85 -4.86 6.62
N LYS A 192 -16.64 -4.36 5.39
CA LYS A 192 -17.57 -4.61 4.26
C LYS A 192 -17.71 -6.09 3.88
N ASN A 193 -16.85 -6.98 4.40
CA ASN A 193 -16.87 -8.40 4.12
C ASN A 193 -17.37 -9.26 5.29
N SER A 194 -17.72 -8.67 6.42
CA SER A 194 -18.18 -9.41 7.60
C SER A 194 -18.98 -8.49 8.52
N ASP A 195 -20.16 -8.92 8.96
CA ASP A 195 -20.91 -8.32 10.09
C ASP A 195 -20.16 -8.43 11.43
N THR A 196 -18.83 -8.58 11.42
CA THR A 196 -18.04 -8.82 12.62
C THR A 196 -17.30 -7.57 13.08
N PRO A 197 -17.31 -7.30 14.40
CA PRO A 197 -16.81 -6.08 15.01
C PRO A 197 -15.30 -5.87 14.82
N ILE A 198 -14.88 -4.61 14.91
CA ILE A 198 -13.51 -4.08 14.78
C ILE A 198 -12.49 -4.86 15.64
N SER A 199 -12.92 -5.51 16.72
CA SER A 199 -12.10 -6.37 17.57
C SER A 199 -11.46 -7.56 16.83
N LYS A 200 -12.11 -8.11 15.79
CA LYS A 200 -11.50 -9.19 14.97
C LYS A 200 -10.36 -8.68 14.08
N ILE A 201 -10.35 -7.40 13.71
CA ILE A 201 -9.30 -6.79 12.88
C ILE A 201 -8.03 -6.61 13.73
N PHE A 202 -8.17 -6.12 14.95
CA PHE A 202 -7.05 -6.08 15.91
C PHE A 202 -6.52 -7.48 16.21
N SER A 203 -7.40 -8.49 16.29
CA SER A 203 -6.97 -9.89 16.43
C SER A 203 -6.17 -10.37 15.22
N GLN A 204 -6.60 -10.10 13.98
CA GLN A 204 -5.84 -10.48 12.78
C GLN A 204 -4.50 -9.76 12.67
N ILE A 205 -4.44 -8.46 12.98
CA ILE A 205 -3.19 -7.68 13.02
C ILE A 205 -2.27 -8.22 14.13
N LYS A 206 -2.83 -8.57 15.29
CA LYS A 206 -2.09 -9.18 16.40
C LYS A 206 -1.56 -10.56 16.02
N ILE A 207 -2.33 -11.38 15.33
CA ILE A 207 -1.89 -12.70 14.80
C ILE A 207 -0.76 -12.51 13.78
N LEU A 208 -0.85 -11.51 12.90
CA LEU A 208 0.17 -11.20 11.89
C LEU A 208 1.48 -10.66 12.50
N LEU A 209 1.40 -9.86 13.58
CA LEU A 209 2.55 -9.24 14.20
C LEU A 209 3.20 -10.10 15.29
N PHE A 210 2.44 -10.97 15.97
CA PHE A 210 2.91 -11.70 17.14
C PHE A 210 2.77 -13.23 17.03
N GLY A 211 2.17 -13.76 15.96
CA GLY A 211 1.90 -15.18 15.81
C GLY A 211 0.83 -15.65 16.81
N GLY A 212 -0.37 -15.96 16.32
CA GLY A 212 -1.43 -16.58 17.14
C GLY A 212 -1.50 -18.09 16.89
N PRO A 213 -1.95 -18.89 17.88
CA PRO A 213 -2.03 -20.34 17.73
C PRO A 213 -2.98 -20.70 16.58
N ALA A 214 -2.56 -21.66 15.78
CA ALA A 214 -3.40 -22.29 14.77
C ALA A 214 -4.43 -23.15 15.50
N ASP A 215 -5.65 -22.62 15.67
CA ASP A 215 -6.78 -23.44 16.09
C ASP A 215 -7.28 -24.23 14.86
N VAL A 216 -7.16 -25.55 14.99
CA VAL A 216 -7.73 -26.60 14.13
C VAL A 216 -9.25 -26.60 14.22
#